data_AF-A0A101L6G5-F1
#
_entry.id   AF-A0A101L6G5-F1
#
_cell.length_a   1.000
_cell.length_b   1.000
_cell.length_c   1.000
_cell.angle_alpha   90.00
_cell.angle_beta   90.00
_cell.angle_gamma   90.00
#
_symmetry.space_group_name_H-M   'P 1'
#
loop_
_entity.id
_entity.type
_entity.pdbx_description
1 polymer ?
#
loop_
_entity_poly.entity_id
_entity_poly.type
_entity_poly.pdbx_seq_one_letter_code
_entity_poly.pdbx_strand_id
1 'polypeptide(L)'
;MDIVDFLSARIGEDEAAARALLGDRSLSKSGVWYEQRLLLECEAKRHLIRIVESARQSALAAMVSGSGQDAGWIPQSLEWMEQSLAALALPYYDHPDFDQAWFRT
;
A
#
# COMPACT_ATOMS: atom_id res chain seq x y z
N MET A 1 14.52 -2.36 -3.11
CA MET A 1 13.12 -2.02 -3.42
C MET A 1 12.56 -1.37 -2.17
N ASP A 2 11.90 -0.22 -2.27
CA ASP A 2 11.22 0.36 -1.10
C ASP A 2 9.84 -0.29 -0.88
N ILE A 3 9.19 0.01 0.25
CA ILE A 3 7.90 -0.59 0.59
C ILE A 3 6.78 -0.20 -0.39
N VAL A 4 6.85 1.00 -0.99
CA VAL A 4 5.85 1.49 -1.95
C VAL A 4 5.99 0.76 -3.28
N ASP A 5 7.23 0.57 -3.75
CA ASP A 5 7.54 -0.23 -4.93
C ASP A 5 7.08 -1.68 -4.74
N PHE A 6 7.38 -2.27 -3.57
CA PHE A 6 6.96 -3.63 -3.24
C PHE A 6 5.44 -3.78 -3.23
N LEU A 7 4.72 -2.90 -2.52
CA LEU A 7 3.27 -2.91 -2.49
C LEU A 7 2.67 -2.70 -3.87
N SER A 8 3.23 -1.79 -4.67
CA SER A 8 2.75 -1.51 -6.02
C SER A 8 2.89 -2.74 -6.94
N ALA A 9 4.02 -3.44 -6.84
CA ALA A 9 4.25 -4.69 -7.58
C ALA A 9 3.27 -5.79 -7.16
N ARG A 10 3.14 -6.05 -5.85
CA ARG A 10 2.25 -7.10 -5.33
C ARG A 10 0.77 -6.83 -5.62
N ILE A 11 0.33 -5.58 -5.49
CA ILE A 11 -1.04 -5.20 -5.90
C ILE A 11 -1.23 -5.39 -7.41
N GLY A 12 -0.22 -5.08 -8.22
CA GLY A 12 -0.26 -5.32 -9.67
C GLY A 12 -0.43 -6.80 -10.02
N GLU A 13 0.27 -7.67 -9.31
CA GLU A 13 0.18 -9.13 -9.48
C GLU A 13 -1.18 -9.68 -9.04
N ASP A 14 -1.69 -9.26 -7.88
CA ASP A 14 -3.02 -9.65 -7.39
C ASP A 14 -4.11 -9.29 -8.41
N GLU A 15 -4.03 -8.09 -9.01
CA GLU A 15 -4.96 -7.71 -10.06
C GLU A 15 -4.82 -8.51 -11.33
N ALA A 16 -3.59 -8.82 -11.74
CA ALA A 16 -3.34 -9.61 -12.94
C ALA A 16 -3.92 -11.02 -12.76
N ALA A 17 -3.73 -11.62 -11.58
CA ALA A 17 -4.30 -12.91 -11.22
C ALA A 17 -5.84 -12.87 -11.21
N ALA A 18 -6.44 -11.86 -10.56
CA ALA A 18 -7.89 -11.70 -10.51
C ALA A 18 -8.50 -11.51 -11.91
N ARG A 19 -7.88 -10.70 -12.77
CA ARG A 19 -8.31 -10.51 -14.17
C ARG A 19 -8.19 -11.79 -14.98
N ALA A 20 -7.14 -12.58 -14.78
CA ALA A 20 -6.97 -13.86 -15.46
C ALA A 20 -8.09 -14.84 -15.07
N LEU A 21 -8.41 -14.93 -13.77
CA LEU A 21 -9.48 -15.79 -13.25
C LEU A 21 -10.86 -15.36 -13.74
N LEU A 22 -11.15 -14.05 -13.80
CA LEU A 22 -12.40 -13.52 -14.37
C LEU A 22 -12.57 -13.81 -15.87
N GLY A 23 -11.48 -14.08 -16.58
CA GLY A 23 -11.51 -14.56 -17.97
C GLY A 23 -11.88 -16.04 -18.10
N ASP A 24 -11.78 -16.81 -17.02
CA ASP A 24 -12.11 -18.24 -16.99
C ASP A 24 -13.62 -18.46 -16.88
N ARG A 25 -14.21 -19.09 -17.89
CA ARG A 25 -15.65 -19.39 -17.96
C ARG A 25 -16.09 -20.48 -17.00
N SER A 26 -15.16 -21.25 -16.43
CA SER A 26 -15.45 -22.28 -15.44
C SER A 26 -15.62 -21.72 -14.02
N LEU A 27 -15.27 -20.45 -13.80
CA LEU A 27 -15.32 -19.82 -12.49
C LEU A 27 -16.77 -19.78 -11.97
N SER A 28 -16.95 -20.24 -10.72
CA SER A 28 -18.26 -20.19 -10.06
C SER A 28 -18.73 -18.74 -9.86
N LYS A 29 -20.04 -18.53 -9.68
CA LYS A 29 -20.59 -17.20 -9.36
C LYS A 29 -19.96 -16.57 -8.12
N SER A 30 -19.71 -17.38 -7.09
CA SER A 30 -19.03 -16.92 -5.88
C SER A 30 -17.59 -16.53 -6.18
N GLY A 31 -16.88 -17.31 -7.00
CA GLY A 31 -15.54 -16.98 -7.48
C GLY A 31 -15.51 -15.64 -8.21
N VAL A 32 -16.43 -15.42 -9.16
CA VAL A 32 -16.56 -14.13 -9.85
C VAL A 32 -16.70 -12.96 -8.88
N TRP A 33 -17.54 -13.11 -7.84
CA TRP A 33 -17.71 -12.07 -6.83
C TRP A 33 -16.42 -11.81 -6.03
N TYR A 34 -15.71 -12.86 -5.61
CA TYR A 34 -14.44 -12.71 -4.88
C TYR A 34 -13.38 -11.99 -5.71
N GLU A 35 -13.21 -12.37 -6.98
CA GLU A 35 -12.21 -11.73 -7.86
C GLU A 35 -12.57 -10.27 -8.16
N GLN A 36 -13.86 -9.96 -8.37
CA GLN A 36 -14.30 -8.57 -8.53
C GLN A 36 -14.06 -7.74 -7.26
N ARG A 37 -14.33 -8.32 -6.08
CA ARG A 37 -14.04 -7.67 -4.80
C ARG A 37 -12.55 -7.44 -4.61
N LEU A 38 -11.71 -8.40 -4.99
CA LEU A 38 -10.24 -8.27 -4.92
C LEU A 38 -9.74 -7.12 -5.81
N LEU A 39 -10.30 -6.94 -7.00
CA LEU A 39 -9.97 -5.78 -7.85
C LEU A 39 -10.31 -4.44 -7.17
N LEU A 40 -11.47 -4.36 -6.51
CA LEU A 40 -11.85 -3.16 -5.74
C LEU A 40 -10.94 -2.94 -4.53
N GLU A 41 -10.51 -4.02 -3.86
CA GLU A 41 -9.53 -3.93 -2.76
C GLU A 41 -8.16 -3.45 -3.27
N CYS A 42 -7.71 -3.93 -4.43
CA CYS A 42 -6.49 -3.46 -5.07
C CYS A 42 -6.55 -1.96 -5.39
N GLU A 43 -7.67 -1.49 -5.96
CA GLU A 43 -7.91 -0.08 -6.20
C GLU A 43 -7.87 0.74 -4.90
N ALA A 44 -8.55 0.27 -3.85
CA ALA A 44 -8.56 0.91 -2.54
C ALA A 44 -7.15 1.00 -1.93
N LYS A 45 -6.35 -0.08 -2.00
CA LYS A 45 -4.96 -0.09 -1.54
C LYS A 45 -4.10 0.93 -2.30
N ARG A 46 -4.24 1.02 -3.63
CA ARG A 46 -3.53 2.05 -4.42
C ARG A 46 -3.95 3.46 -4.06
N HIS A 47 -5.22 3.68 -3.76
CA HIS A 47 -5.69 4.98 -3.30
C HIS A 47 -5.07 5.36 -1.95
N LEU A 48 -5.03 4.42 -1.00
CA LEU A 48 -4.39 4.62 0.29
C LEU A 48 -2.90 4.93 0.17
N ILE A 49 -2.15 4.19 -0.67
CA ILE A 49 -0.73 4.47 -0.94
C ILE A 49 -0.55 5.90 -1.46
N ARG A 50 -1.40 6.36 -2.39
CA ARG A 50 -1.34 7.75 -2.91
C ARG A 50 -1.61 8.79 -1.82
N ILE A 51 -2.57 8.54 -0.93
CA ILE A 51 -2.87 9.43 0.20
C ILE A 51 -1.65 9.54 1.11
N VAL A 52 -1.05 8.40 1.47
CA VAL A 52 0.13 8.35 2.34
C VAL A 52 1.31 9.08 1.70
N GLU A 53 1.62 8.79 0.43
CA GLU A 53 2.71 9.45 -0.29
C GLU A 53 2.50 10.97 -0.41
N SER A 54 1.28 11.41 -0.71
CA SER A 54 0.95 12.84 -0.77
C SER A 54 1.10 13.53 0.58
N ALA A 55 0.67 12.87 1.66
CA ALA A 55 0.82 13.40 3.02
C ALA A 55 2.31 13.46 3.42
N ARG A 56 3.09 12.43 3.08
CA ARG A 56 4.53 12.35 3.33
C ARG A 56 5.28 13.47 2.61
N GLN A 57 4.98 13.70 1.34
CA GLN A 57 5.58 14.77 0.55
C GLN A 57 5.24 16.15 1.13
N SER A 58 3.99 16.35 1.56
CA SER A 58 3.56 17.61 2.20
C SER A 58 4.28 17.86 3.52
N ALA A 59 4.40 16.83 4.36
CA ALA A 59 5.14 16.87 5.62
C ALA A 59 6.63 17.21 5.41
N LEU A 60 7.30 16.53 4.47
CA LEU A 60 8.70 16.80 4.14
C LEU A 60 8.92 18.21 3.58
N ALA A 61 8.01 18.70 2.73
CA ALA A 61 8.08 20.06 2.20
C ALA A 61 7.96 21.13 3.29
N ALA A 62 7.10 20.90 4.29
CA ALA A 62 6.96 21.77 5.46
C ALA A 62 8.24 21.80 6.32
N MET A 63 8.92 20.65 6.50
CA MET A 63 10.21 20.58 7.21
C MET A 63 11.29 21.39 6.50
N VAL A 64 11.41 21.25 5.17
CA VAL A 64 12.42 21.98 4.38
C VAL A 64 12.15 23.49 4.38
N SER A 65 10.88 23.88 4.34
CA SER A 65 10.49 25.29 4.27
C SER A 65 10.65 26.05 5.60
N GLY A 66 10.96 25.36 6.70
CA GLY A 66 11.20 25.99 8.00
C GLY A 66 9.98 26.67 8.60
N SER A 67 8.76 26.27 8.21
CA SER A 67 7.49 26.76 8.79
C SER A 67 7.31 26.18 10.20
N GLY A 68 8.12 26.65 11.14
CA GLY A 68 8.37 26.05 12.46
C GLY A 68 7.28 26.24 13.52
N GLN A 69 5.99 26.32 13.13
CA GLN A 69 4.91 26.37 14.12
C GLN A 69 4.39 24.97 14.52
N ASP A 70 4.60 23.92 13.72
CA ASP A 70 4.09 22.55 13.97
C ASP A 70 5.16 21.44 13.88
N ALA A 71 6.42 21.75 14.19
CA ALA A 71 7.53 20.80 14.05
C ALA A 71 7.37 19.51 14.88
N GLY A 72 6.55 19.50 15.93
CA GLY A 72 6.29 18.33 16.77
C GLY A 72 5.31 17.31 16.16
N TRP A 73 4.36 17.75 15.31
CA TRP A 73 3.37 16.85 14.70
C TRP A 73 3.93 16.11 13.47
N ILE A 74 4.91 16.71 12.79
CA ILE A 74 5.46 16.18 11.55
C ILE A 74 6.16 14.82 11.73
N PRO A 75 7.10 14.63 12.68
CA PRO A 75 7.74 13.33 12.89
C PRO A 75 6.75 12.21 13.21
N GLN A 76 5.75 12.50 14.04
CA GLN A 76 4.69 11.56 14.40
C GLN A 76 3.83 11.17 13.19
N SER A 77 3.51 12.14 12.32
CA SER A 77 2.76 11.87 11.10
C SER A 77 3.52 10.95 10.14
N LEU A 78 4.85 11.12 10.02
CA LEU A 78 5.72 10.28 9.20
C LEU A 78 5.76 8.85 9.72
N GLU A 79 5.86 8.68 11.05
CA GLU A 79 5.84 7.36 11.68
C GLU A 79 4.53 6.61 11.39
N TRP A 80 3.37 7.26 11.56
CA TRP A 80 2.08 6.63 11.26
C TRP A 80 1.90 6.29 9.78
N MET A 81 2.47 7.11 8.89
CA MET A 81 2.49 6.85 7.46
C MET A 81 3.31 5.60 7.13
N GLU A 82 4.51 5.46 7.70
CA GLU A 82 5.36 4.29 7.52
C GLU A 82 4.71 3.02 8.13
N GLN A 83 4.14 3.12 9.33
CA GLN A 83 3.39 2.03 9.96
C GLN A 83 2.17 1.60 9.14
N SER A 84 1.48 2.55 8.49
CA SER A 84 0.34 2.25 7.61
C SER A 84 0.77 1.45 6.38
N LEU A 85 1.92 1.80 5.77
CA LEU A 85 2.48 1.04 4.66
C LEU A 85 2.96 -0.35 5.10
N ALA A 86 3.60 -0.45 6.28
CA ALA A 86 3.99 -1.73 6.86
C ALA A 86 2.76 -2.62 7.07
N ALA A 87 1.69 -2.10 7.67
CA ALA A 87 0.45 -2.85 7.86
C ALA A 87 -0.15 -3.36 6.54
N LEU A 88 -0.09 -2.57 5.46
CA LEU A 88 -0.53 -3.00 4.12
C LEU A 88 0.34 -4.12 3.53
N ALA A 89 1.60 -4.23 3.94
CA ALA A 89 2.52 -5.25 3.45
C ALA A 89 2.32 -6.61 4.13
N LEU A 90 1.66 -6.66 5.29
CA LEU A 90 1.45 -7.89 6.07
C LEU A 90 0.90 -9.11 5.30
N PRO A 91 -0.05 -8.98 4.35
CA PRO A 91 -0.52 -10.12 3.55
C PRO A 91 0.58 -10.81 2.75
N TYR A 92 1.70 -10.12 2.52
CA TYR A 92 2.85 -10.59 1.75
C TYR A 92 4.05 -10.94 2.63
N TYR A 93 3.85 -11.17 3.94
CA TYR A 93 4.94 -11.45 4.88
C TYR A 93 5.86 -12.62 4.47
N ASP A 94 5.27 -13.68 3.91
CA ASP A 94 6.01 -14.87 3.44
C ASP A 94 6.60 -14.70 2.03
N HIS A 95 6.45 -13.52 1.41
CA HIS A 95 6.98 -13.27 0.07
C HIS A 95 8.52 -13.14 0.13
N PRO A 96 9.29 -13.74 -0.80
CA PRO A 96 10.76 -13.69 -0.77
C PRO A 96 11.35 -12.26 -0.82
N ASP A 97 10.69 -11.36 -1.54
CA ASP A 97 11.08 -9.94 -1.62
C ASP A 97 10.62 -9.08 -0.43
N PHE A 98 9.94 -9.66 0.57
CA PHE A 98 9.46 -8.91 1.73
C PHE A 98 10.63 -8.55 2.66
N ASP A 99 10.76 -7.27 3.02
CA ASP A 99 11.80 -6.82 3.95
C ASP A 99 11.23 -6.67 5.38
N GLN A 100 11.67 -7.55 6.27
CA GLN A 100 11.28 -7.52 7.68
C GLN A 100 11.72 -6.24 8.41
N ALA A 101 12.68 -5.49 7.87
CA ALA A 101 13.09 -4.21 8.45
C ALA A 101 11.95 -3.18 8.47
N TRP A 102 10.95 -3.29 7.59
CA TRP A 102 9.76 -2.42 7.58
C TRP A 102 8.92 -2.49 8.87
N PHE A 103 9.12 -3.51 9.71
CA PHE A 103 8.40 -3.72 10.97
C PHE A 103 9.26 -3.50 12.21
N ARG A 104 10.53 -3.12 12.03
CA ARG A 104 11.43 -2.83 13.15
C ARG A 104 11.36 -1.34 13.45
N THR A 105 10.43 -0.97 14.32
CA THR A 105 10.38 0.33 15.00
C THR A 105 10.36 0.12 16.50
#